data_AF-C5KSU2-F1
#
_entry.id   AF-C5KSU2-F1
#
_cell.length_a   1.000
_cell.length_b   1.000
_cell.length_c   1.000
_cell.angle_alpha   90.00
_cell.angle_beta   90.00
_cell.angle_gamma   90.00
#
_symmetry.space_group_name_H-M   'P 1'
#
loop_
_entity.id
_entity.type
_entity.pdbx_description
1 polymer ?
#
loop_
_entity_poly.entity_id
_entity_poly.type
_entity_poly.pdbx_seq_one_letter_code
_entity_poly.pdbx_strand_id
1 'polypeptide(L)'
;MFNSVIVLAGYLLISTFTVTSADHADDVVKTLNKRFNDGHPTDDLSEAGVLMHQYDNLGAADYNELWRPYTAQECSNVTAHANCQYSDRISCLLINNEVRSPGDGRIPLYTYTRGGTIEDPDNTQVTCSYSEDGGTMDRNNGGCGCHSGDVTCKSMGYNNSCTLEGPAADYSVCWWGPDNLEDMMDNQKSVYNEVVISSATYLEKLPKSIQAFFFIANNSQSETEARTQYATFKAAYPAGEAPLLVLDYNAKENPFFKAADGQMYTTPATTPGTGELTTTSATTAAAYTTQSGNNGNDQVPTTTTVASTDDGSSGSTTSNAYSSLQNEMTVVVSILLGTLMIMKL
;
A
#
# COMPACT_ATOMS: atom_id res chain seq x y z
N MET A 1 25.94 14.48 -73.89
CA MET A 1 25.97 14.70 -72.43
C MET A 1 24.83 13.89 -71.84
N PHE A 2 25.13 12.68 -71.33
CA PHE A 2 24.16 11.83 -70.63
C PHE A 2 24.47 11.94 -69.15
N ASN A 3 23.56 12.53 -68.38
CA ASN A 3 23.62 12.51 -66.93
C ASN A 3 22.79 11.33 -66.43
N SER A 4 23.47 10.30 -65.97
CA SER A 4 22.86 9.20 -65.21
C SER A 4 22.74 9.61 -63.75
N VAL A 5 21.50 9.70 -63.25
CA VAL A 5 21.21 9.84 -61.83
C VAL A 5 21.00 8.44 -61.27
N ILE A 6 21.86 8.02 -60.33
CA ILE A 6 21.73 6.78 -59.57
C ILE A 6 20.93 7.12 -58.31
N VAL A 7 19.71 6.58 -58.21
CA VAL A 7 18.89 6.64 -56.98
C VAL A 7 19.18 5.37 -56.19
N LEU A 8 19.94 5.51 -55.09
CA LEU A 8 20.14 4.44 -54.11
C LEU A 8 18.95 4.42 -53.15
N ALA A 9 18.05 3.47 -53.33
CA ALA A 9 16.98 3.15 -52.38
C ALA A 9 17.59 2.48 -51.14
N GLY A 10 17.86 3.26 -50.10
CA GLY A 10 18.27 2.75 -48.80
C GLY A 10 17.07 2.16 -48.07
N TYR A 11 17.02 0.82 -47.96
CA TYR A 11 16.09 0.14 -47.08
C TYR A 11 16.51 0.36 -45.62
N LEU A 12 15.76 1.21 -44.91
CA LEU A 12 15.87 1.35 -43.46
C LEU A 12 15.24 0.11 -42.81
N LEU A 13 16.07 -0.85 -42.41
CA LEU A 13 15.65 -1.98 -41.58
C LEU A 13 15.39 -1.46 -40.16
N ILE A 14 14.15 -1.08 -39.87
CA ILE A 14 13.70 -0.81 -38.51
C ILE A 14 13.51 -2.18 -37.83
N SER A 15 14.49 -2.60 -37.05
CA SER A 15 14.36 -3.79 -36.20
C SER A 15 13.45 -3.45 -35.03
N THR A 16 12.20 -3.90 -35.08
CA THR A 16 11.26 -3.79 -33.95
C THR A 16 11.62 -4.87 -32.93
N PHE A 17 12.27 -4.49 -31.83
CA PHE A 17 12.43 -5.37 -30.67
C PHE A 17 11.10 -5.45 -29.93
N THR A 18 10.49 -6.64 -29.93
CA THR A 18 9.36 -6.95 -29.04
C THR A 18 9.92 -7.29 -27.66
N VAL A 19 9.74 -6.40 -26.69
CA VAL A 19 9.99 -6.70 -25.27
C VAL A 19 8.99 -7.77 -24.85
N THR A 20 9.46 -8.88 -24.26
CA THR A 20 8.56 -9.94 -23.80
C THR A 20 8.00 -9.60 -22.42
N SER A 21 6.85 -10.16 -22.05
CA SER A 21 6.27 -9.98 -20.71
C SER A 21 7.17 -10.50 -19.59
N ALA A 22 8.04 -11.47 -19.89
CA ALA A 22 9.02 -11.99 -18.93
C ALA A 22 10.11 -10.95 -18.61
N ASP A 23 10.56 -10.22 -19.63
CA ASP A 23 11.56 -9.15 -19.46
C ASP A 23 10.98 -8.01 -18.61
N HIS A 24 9.71 -7.65 -18.83
CA HIS A 24 9.02 -6.64 -18.03
C HIS A 24 8.93 -7.03 -16.55
N ALA A 25 8.53 -8.28 -16.24
CA ALA A 25 8.45 -8.75 -14.87
C ALA A 25 9.82 -8.73 -14.15
N ASP A 26 10.90 -9.06 -14.85
CA ASP A 26 12.25 -8.97 -14.31
C ASP A 26 12.66 -7.52 -13.99
N ASP A 27 12.29 -6.58 -14.85
CA ASP A 27 12.59 -5.16 -14.62
C ASP A 27 11.77 -4.57 -13.48
N VAL A 28 10.51 -4.98 -13.32
CA VAL A 28 9.70 -4.64 -12.14
C VAL A 28 10.34 -5.17 -10.86
N VAL A 29 10.73 -6.46 -10.82
CA VAL A 29 11.39 -7.06 -9.64
C VAL A 29 12.67 -6.30 -9.28
N LYS A 30 13.54 -6.00 -10.26
CA LYS A 30 14.76 -5.22 -10.03
C LYS A 30 14.45 -3.83 -9.47
N THR A 31 13.45 -3.15 -10.04
CA THR A 31 13.05 -1.80 -9.63
C THR A 31 12.54 -1.80 -8.19
N LEU A 32 11.64 -2.73 -7.84
CA LEU A 32 11.07 -2.84 -6.51
C LEU A 32 12.12 -3.21 -5.46
N ASN A 33 12.99 -4.16 -5.77
CA ASN A 33 14.09 -4.53 -4.87
C ASN A 33 15.09 -3.38 -4.68
N LYS A 34 15.39 -2.62 -5.73
CA LYS A 34 16.21 -1.40 -5.61
C LYS A 34 15.55 -0.38 -4.69
N ARG A 35 14.26 -0.05 -4.92
CA ARG A 35 13.51 0.88 -4.05
C ARG A 35 13.47 0.42 -2.60
N PHE A 36 13.30 -0.87 -2.36
CA PHE A 36 13.32 -1.43 -1.01
C PHE A 36 14.69 -1.27 -0.35
N ASN A 37 15.77 -1.65 -1.04
CA ASN A 37 17.12 -1.63 -0.48
C ASN A 37 17.65 -0.21 -0.24
N ASP A 38 17.34 0.70 -1.17
CA ASP A 38 17.84 2.09 -1.17
C ASP A 38 16.85 3.07 -0.52
N GLY A 39 15.67 2.59 -0.11
CA GLY A 39 14.63 3.41 0.48
C GLY A 39 15.02 3.97 1.84
N HIS A 40 14.72 5.25 2.05
CA HIS A 40 15.09 6.05 3.21
C HIS A 40 14.01 7.14 3.43
N PRO A 41 13.96 7.82 4.59
CA PRO A 41 13.10 8.98 4.80
C PRO A 41 13.31 10.05 3.72
N THR A 42 12.23 10.41 3.02
CA THR A 42 12.18 11.45 1.97
C THR A 42 10.74 11.76 1.62
N ASP A 43 10.48 12.96 1.10
CA ASP A 43 9.16 13.35 0.57
C ASP A 43 8.88 12.81 -0.84
N ASP A 44 9.89 12.25 -1.52
CA ASP A 44 9.72 11.58 -2.82
C ASP A 44 9.29 10.12 -2.65
N LEU A 45 8.00 9.84 -2.89
CA LEU A 45 7.43 8.50 -2.79
C LEU A 45 8.19 7.44 -3.61
N SER A 46 8.81 7.81 -4.74
CA SER A 46 9.54 6.88 -5.60
C SER A 46 10.92 6.49 -5.05
N GLU A 47 11.45 7.29 -4.12
CA GLU A 47 12.72 7.08 -3.42
C GLU A 47 12.52 6.54 -2.00
N ALA A 48 11.35 6.78 -1.39
CA ALA A 48 11.08 6.44 0.01
C ALA A 48 10.99 4.92 0.29
N GLY A 49 10.61 4.13 -0.70
CA GLY A 49 10.49 2.68 -0.59
C GLY A 49 9.50 2.07 -1.57
N VAL A 50 8.82 1.01 -1.13
CA VAL A 50 7.78 0.32 -1.91
C VAL A 50 6.43 0.51 -1.23
N LEU A 51 5.52 1.18 -1.92
CA LEU A 51 4.15 1.42 -1.47
C LEU A 51 3.27 0.20 -1.79
N MET A 52 2.61 -0.36 -0.78
CA MET A 52 1.87 -1.62 -0.88
C MET A 52 0.49 -1.50 -0.24
N HIS A 53 -0.55 -1.95 -0.94
CA HIS A 53 -1.87 -2.16 -0.35
C HIS A 53 -2.07 -3.66 -0.09
N GLN A 54 -2.38 -4.05 1.15
CA GLN A 54 -2.78 -5.42 1.46
C GLN A 54 -4.29 -5.57 1.35
N TYR A 55 -4.75 -6.67 0.76
CA TYR A 55 -6.19 -6.89 0.61
C TYR A 55 -6.89 -6.92 1.97
N ASP A 56 -7.98 -6.16 2.04
CA ASP A 56 -8.92 -6.15 3.14
C ASP A 56 -10.35 -6.25 2.59
N ASN A 57 -11.34 -6.01 3.44
CA ASN A 57 -12.73 -6.06 3.02
C ASN A 57 -13.21 -4.72 2.40
N LEU A 58 -12.36 -3.69 2.29
CA LEU A 58 -12.73 -2.34 1.85
C LEU A 58 -12.71 -2.17 0.33
N GLY A 59 -11.99 -3.05 -0.38
CA GLY A 59 -12.04 -3.11 -1.84
C GLY A 59 -13.44 -3.46 -2.38
N ALA A 60 -13.57 -3.50 -3.71
CA ALA A 60 -14.80 -3.83 -4.44
C ALA A 60 -15.16 -5.33 -4.35
N ALA A 61 -15.30 -5.83 -3.11
CA ALA A 61 -15.45 -7.24 -2.77
C ALA A 61 -16.68 -7.90 -3.40
N ASP A 62 -17.78 -7.16 -3.56
CA ASP A 62 -19.00 -7.68 -4.20
C ASP A 62 -18.81 -7.99 -5.69
N TYR A 63 -17.75 -7.44 -6.30
CA TYR A 63 -17.32 -7.72 -7.66
C TYR A 63 -16.13 -8.69 -7.72
N ASN A 64 -15.66 -9.18 -6.57
CA ASN A 64 -14.42 -9.96 -6.45
C ASN A 64 -13.18 -9.19 -6.99
N GLU A 65 -13.16 -7.87 -6.78
CA GLU A 65 -12.12 -6.95 -7.24
C GLU A 65 -11.54 -6.19 -6.03
N LEU A 66 -10.95 -6.94 -5.09
CA LEU A 66 -10.28 -6.39 -3.90
C LEU A 66 -9.05 -5.52 -4.24
N TRP A 67 -8.55 -5.59 -5.47
CA TRP A 67 -7.46 -4.76 -5.97
C TRP A 67 -7.87 -3.32 -6.29
N ARG A 68 -9.14 -2.95 -6.19
CA ARG A 68 -9.59 -1.55 -6.33
C ARG A 68 -10.66 -1.18 -5.33
N PRO A 69 -10.81 0.11 -5.01
CA PRO A 69 -11.97 0.59 -4.27
C PRO A 69 -13.24 0.54 -5.14
N TYR A 70 -14.39 0.69 -4.48
CA TYR A 70 -15.64 1.00 -5.18
C TYR A 70 -15.54 2.36 -5.88
N THR A 71 -16.17 2.48 -7.05
CA THR A 71 -16.35 3.74 -7.75
C THR A 71 -17.49 4.55 -7.13
N ALA A 72 -17.48 5.88 -7.33
CA ALA A 72 -18.60 6.73 -6.92
C ALA A 72 -19.94 6.29 -7.53
N GLN A 73 -19.92 5.74 -8.75
CA GLN A 73 -21.11 5.22 -9.41
C GLN A 73 -21.64 3.95 -8.74
N GLU A 74 -20.77 2.99 -8.41
CA GLU A 74 -21.15 1.79 -7.65
C GLU A 74 -21.74 2.17 -6.29
N CYS A 75 -21.16 3.18 -5.64
CA CYS A 75 -21.64 3.69 -4.37
C CYS A 75 -22.89 4.57 -4.44
N SER A 76 -23.28 5.05 -5.62
CA SER A 76 -24.51 5.85 -5.77
C SER A 76 -25.80 5.01 -5.64
N ASN A 77 -25.72 3.68 -5.78
CA ASN A 77 -26.85 2.75 -5.66
C ASN A 77 -26.97 2.15 -4.23
N VAL A 78 -26.68 3.02 -3.25
CA VAL A 78 -26.16 2.85 -1.87
C VAL A 78 -26.77 1.81 -0.91
N THR A 79 -27.77 1.00 -1.26
CA THR A 79 -28.36 0.07 -0.26
C THR A 79 -27.63 -1.26 -0.10
N ALA A 80 -26.64 -1.58 -0.92
CA ALA A 80 -26.07 -2.94 -0.98
C ALA A 80 -24.62 -3.08 -0.46
N HIS A 81 -23.82 -2.00 -0.44
CA HIS A 81 -22.37 -2.12 -0.24
C HIS A 81 -21.94 -1.51 1.10
N ALA A 82 -21.63 -2.35 2.09
CA ALA A 82 -21.31 -1.93 3.47
C ALA A 82 -20.09 -0.98 3.58
N ASN A 83 -19.22 -0.95 2.56
CA ASN A 83 -17.93 -0.27 2.61
C ASN A 83 -17.83 0.96 1.71
N CYS A 84 -18.95 1.40 1.11
CA CYS A 84 -18.94 2.58 0.23
C CYS A 84 -18.52 3.88 0.91
N GLN A 85 -18.68 3.99 2.24
CA GLN A 85 -18.20 5.12 3.03
C GLN A 85 -16.67 5.27 3.07
N TYR A 86 -15.93 4.24 2.63
CA TYR A 86 -14.46 4.23 2.58
C TYR A 86 -13.92 4.25 1.14
N SER A 87 -14.80 4.39 0.14
CA SER A 87 -14.43 4.33 -1.28
C SER A 87 -13.56 5.49 -1.75
N ASP A 88 -13.45 6.55 -0.96
CA ASP A 88 -12.66 7.75 -1.22
C ASP A 88 -11.16 7.61 -0.87
N ARG A 89 -10.76 6.50 -0.24
CA ARG A 89 -9.37 6.25 0.18
C ARG A 89 -8.91 4.81 -0.08
N ILE A 90 -7.60 4.64 -0.20
CA ILE A 90 -6.93 3.33 -0.11
C ILE A 90 -5.86 3.45 0.97
N SER A 91 -5.84 2.49 1.89
CA SER A 91 -4.82 2.39 2.94
C SER A 91 -3.67 1.50 2.45
N CYS A 92 -2.48 2.06 2.41
CA CYS A 92 -1.25 1.39 2.03
C CYS A 92 -0.28 1.37 3.21
N LEU A 93 0.77 0.57 3.10
CA LEU A 93 1.99 0.70 3.88
C LEU A 93 3.18 0.95 2.96
N LEU A 94 4.17 1.67 3.45
CA LEU A 94 5.43 1.94 2.76
C LEU A 94 6.54 1.12 3.42
N ILE A 95 7.21 0.25 2.66
CA ILE A 95 8.29 -0.59 3.17
C ILE A 95 9.64 -0.24 2.56
N ASN A 96 10.69 -0.34 3.37
CA ASN A 96 12.09 -0.23 2.95
C ASN A 96 12.98 -1.12 3.85
N ASN A 97 14.30 -1.06 3.64
CA ASN A 97 15.26 -1.87 4.39
C ASN A 97 15.61 -1.33 5.78
N GLU A 98 15.30 -0.07 6.08
CA GLU A 98 15.68 0.58 7.34
C GLU A 98 14.78 0.16 8.52
N VAL A 99 13.48 -0.06 8.27
CA VAL A 99 12.53 -0.43 9.32
C VAL A 99 12.35 -1.95 9.41
N ARG A 100 12.50 -2.48 10.63
CA ARG A 100 12.37 -3.91 10.96
C ARG A 100 11.60 -4.10 12.26
N SER A 101 10.80 -5.17 12.33
CA SER A 101 10.08 -5.58 13.54
C SER A 101 11.06 -5.94 14.67
N PRO A 102 10.80 -5.52 15.91
CA PRO A 102 11.68 -5.81 17.02
C PRO A 102 11.50 -7.28 17.42
N GLY A 103 12.61 -8.01 17.54
CA GLY A 103 12.64 -9.40 18.02
C GLY A 103 12.93 -10.43 16.94
N ASP A 104 12.26 -10.35 15.79
CA ASP A 104 12.48 -11.27 14.66
C ASP A 104 13.15 -10.62 13.45
N GLY A 105 13.23 -9.28 13.41
CA GLY A 105 13.93 -8.55 12.35
C GLY A 105 13.23 -8.67 10.99
N ARG A 106 11.95 -9.00 10.96
CA ARG A 106 11.18 -9.12 9.71
C ARG A 106 10.67 -7.77 9.21
N ILE A 107 10.30 -7.69 7.94
CA ILE A 107 9.62 -6.53 7.34
C ILE A 107 8.27 -6.36 8.05
N PRO A 108 7.97 -5.19 8.67
CA PRO A 108 6.69 -4.97 9.32
C PRO A 108 5.57 -4.83 8.28
N LEU A 109 4.57 -5.71 8.36
CA LEU A 109 3.36 -5.70 7.53
C LEU A 109 2.12 -5.53 8.41
N TYR A 110 1.02 -5.01 7.86
CA TYR A 110 -0.28 -4.98 8.53
C TYR A 110 -0.76 -6.41 8.86
N THR A 111 -0.59 -7.34 7.92
CA THR A 111 -0.87 -8.76 8.13
C THR A 111 0.11 -9.65 7.38
N TYR A 112 0.38 -10.84 7.93
CA TYR A 112 1.25 -11.84 7.30
C TYR A 112 0.44 -12.92 6.55
N THR A 113 -0.86 -12.71 6.34
CA THR A 113 -1.78 -13.71 5.75
C THR A 113 -2.51 -13.27 4.50
N ARG A 114 -2.38 -12.00 4.08
CA ARG A 114 -3.05 -11.44 2.89
C ARG A 114 -2.03 -11.06 1.84
N GLY A 115 -2.40 -11.28 0.58
CA GLY A 115 -1.67 -10.72 -0.56
C GLY A 115 -2.02 -9.24 -0.75
N GLY A 116 -1.70 -8.70 -1.93
CA GLY A 116 -2.05 -7.32 -2.23
C GLY A 116 -1.59 -6.82 -3.59
N THR A 117 -1.58 -5.51 -3.72
CA THR A 117 -1.03 -4.74 -4.84
C THR A 117 0.15 -3.88 -4.39
N ILE A 118 1.06 -3.64 -5.31
CA ILE A 118 2.18 -2.70 -5.17
C ILE A 118 1.84 -1.53 -6.07
N GLU A 119 1.82 -0.33 -5.50
CA GLU A 119 1.34 0.86 -6.18
C GLU A 119 2.48 1.59 -6.89
N ASP A 120 2.17 2.09 -8.09
CA ASP A 120 3.11 2.87 -8.88
C ASP A 120 3.13 4.32 -8.36
N PRO A 121 4.30 4.83 -7.92
CA PRO A 121 4.39 6.15 -7.30
C PRO A 121 4.07 7.29 -8.25
N ASP A 122 4.29 7.11 -9.57
CA ASP A 122 4.02 8.15 -10.58
C ASP A 122 2.53 8.22 -10.94
N ASN A 123 1.76 7.19 -10.58
CA ASN A 123 0.34 7.05 -10.90
C ASN A 123 -0.54 7.00 -9.64
N THR A 124 0.00 7.50 -8.53
CA THR A 124 -0.63 7.52 -7.21
C THR A 124 -0.50 8.91 -6.58
N GLN A 125 -1.41 9.27 -5.69
CA GLN A 125 -1.34 10.50 -4.92
C GLN A 125 -1.54 10.18 -3.44
N VAL A 126 -0.50 10.42 -2.63
CA VAL A 126 -0.61 10.41 -1.16
C VAL A 126 -1.52 11.56 -0.74
N THR A 127 -2.42 11.28 0.20
CA THR A 127 -3.28 12.30 0.83
C THR A 127 -2.84 12.58 2.26
N CYS A 128 -2.41 11.57 2.99
CA CYS A 128 -1.80 11.67 4.31
C CYS A 128 -1.04 10.40 4.68
N SER A 129 -0.27 10.46 5.76
CA SER A 129 0.42 9.29 6.31
C SER A 129 0.45 9.30 7.84
N TYR A 130 0.79 8.15 8.41
CA TYR A 130 0.89 7.85 9.83
C TYR A 130 2.12 6.97 10.07
N SER A 131 2.90 7.27 11.11
CA SER A 131 4.11 6.52 11.47
C SER A 131 3.80 5.11 12.02
N GLU A 132 2.53 4.85 12.33
CA GLU A 132 1.98 3.59 12.83
C GLU A 132 0.60 3.36 12.16
N ASP A 133 -0.23 2.47 12.73
CA ASP A 133 -1.63 2.29 12.32
C ASP A 133 -2.44 3.58 12.56
N GLY A 134 -2.87 4.22 11.48
CA GLY A 134 -3.70 5.41 11.54
C GLY A 134 -5.16 5.11 11.84
N GLY A 135 -5.64 3.88 11.65
CA GLY A 135 -7.06 3.54 11.82
C GLY A 135 -7.96 4.33 10.88
N THR A 136 -7.54 4.48 9.62
CA THR A 136 -8.14 5.39 8.63
C THR A 136 -9.62 5.14 8.31
N MET A 137 -10.14 3.95 8.64
CA MET A 137 -11.58 3.66 8.61
C MET A 137 -12.37 4.47 9.63
N ASP A 138 -11.82 4.69 10.82
CA ASP A 138 -12.48 5.46 11.86
C ASP A 138 -12.26 6.98 11.68
N ARG A 139 -11.53 7.41 10.63
CA ARG A 139 -11.22 8.81 10.40
C ARG A 139 -12.14 9.49 9.40
N ASN A 140 -12.30 10.79 9.61
CA ASN A 140 -13.02 11.66 8.70
C ASN A 140 -12.13 12.03 7.48
N ASN A 141 -12.58 12.97 6.65
CA ASN A 141 -11.74 13.64 5.63
C ASN A 141 -10.82 12.72 4.81
N GLY A 142 -11.38 11.69 4.15
CA GLY A 142 -10.56 10.85 3.29
C GLY A 142 -9.61 9.91 4.04
N GLY A 143 -9.84 9.63 5.33
CA GLY A 143 -8.95 8.83 6.18
C GLY A 143 -7.89 9.67 6.88
N CYS A 144 -7.89 10.98 6.64
CA CYS A 144 -7.00 11.94 7.25
C CYS A 144 -7.70 12.69 8.39
N GLY A 145 -6.96 13.34 9.28
CA GLY A 145 -7.58 14.12 10.34
C GLY A 145 -8.09 13.27 11.50
N CYS A 146 -9.18 13.69 12.14
CA CYS A 146 -9.63 13.10 13.41
C CYS A 146 -10.40 11.78 13.27
N HIS A 147 -10.29 10.95 14.31
CA HIS A 147 -11.20 9.85 14.60
C HIS A 147 -12.66 10.28 14.75
N SER A 148 -13.58 9.37 14.45
CA SER A 148 -15.01 9.59 14.48
C SER A 148 -15.47 9.68 15.92
N GLY A 149 -15.85 10.89 16.32
CA GLY A 149 -16.31 11.16 17.69
C GLY A 149 -15.29 11.91 18.55
N ASP A 150 -14.09 12.19 18.04
CA ASP A 150 -13.16 13.08 18.73
C ASP A 150 -13.65 14.53 18.67
N VAL A 151 -14.42 14.92 19.68
CA VAL A 151 -15.00 16.27 19.81
C VAL A 151 -13.91 17.34 19.96
N THR A 152 -12.77 17.01 20.57
CA THR A 152 -11.66 17.94 20.79
C THR A 152 -11.02 18.26 19.45
N CYS A 153 -10.66 17.23 18.68
CA CYS A 153 -10.07 17.40 17.35
C CYS A 153 -11.04 18.05 16.36
N LYS A 154 -12.34 17.74 16.43
CA LYS A 154 -13.39 18.44 15.67
C LYS A 154 -13.46 19.93 16.00
N SER A 155 -13.34 20.30 17.28
CA SER A 155 -13.34 21.71 17.69
C SER A 155 -12.14 22.51 17.15
N MET A 156 -11.06 21.81 16.78
CA MET A 156 -9.88 22.36 16.11
C MET A 156 -9.99 22.34 14.57
N GLY A 157 -11.18 22.12 14.02
CA GLY A 157 -11.41 22.13 12.58
C GLY A 157 -10.95 20.85 11.87
N TYR A 158 -11.02 19.71 12.55
CA TYR A 158 -10.59 18.39 12.06
C TYR A 158 -9.08 18.20 11.88
N ASN A 159 -8.28 19.13 12.40
CA ASN A 159 -6.85 19.17 12.14
C ASN A 159 -6.04 18.71 13.36
N ASN A 160 -5.67 17.42 13.37
CA ASN A 160 -4.63 16.85 14.22
C ASN A 160 -3.37 16.54 13.39
N SER A 161 -2.93 17.47 12.55
CA SER A 161 -1.68 17.31 11.81
C SER A 161 -0.47 17.28 12.75
N CYS A 162 0.50 16.41 12.48
CA CYS A 162 1.74 16.31 13.26
C CYS A 162 2.69 17.51 13.07
N THR A 163 2.51 18.30 12.03
CA THR A 163 3.42 19.43 11.69
C THR A 163 2.93 20.77 12.23
N LEU A 164 1.72 20.81 12.80
CA LEU A 164 1.20 22.00 13.46
C LEU A 164 1.60 21.98 14.94
N GLU A 165 2.21 23.07 15.41
CA GLU A 165 2.59 23.29 16.81
C GLU A 165 1.35 23.27 17.73
N GLY A 166 0.90 22.08 18.12
CA GLY A 166 -0.27 21.83 18.94
C GLY A 166 -0.43 20.32 19.22
N PRO A 167 -1.06 19.93 20.33
CA PRO A 167 -0.59 18.96 21.34
C PRO A 167 -0.56 17.46 20.97
N ALA A 168 -0.23 17.08 19.74
CA ALA A 168 0.12 15.69 19.47
C ALA A 168 1.56 15.42 19.94
N ALA A 169 1.77 15.35 21.26
CA ALA A 169 2.94 14.65 21.81
C ALA A 169 2.89 13.14 21.48
N ASP A 170 1.77 12.69 20.92
CA ASP A 170 1.57 11.33 20.45
C ASP A 170 1.57 11.26 18.91
N TYR A 171 2.77 11.07 18.37
CA TYR A 171 3.00 10.81 16.96
C TYR A 171 2.29 9.56 16.44
N SER A 172 1.76 8.69 17.32
CA SER A 172 0.98 7.53 16.89
C SER A 172 -0.44 7.88 16.43
N VAL A 173 -0.94 9.09 16.70
CA VAL A 173 -2.36 9.45 16.45
C VAL A 173 -2.54 10.62 15.48
N CYS A 174 -1.54 11.49 15.32
CA CYS A 174 -1.60 12.60 14.37
C CYS A 174 -1.27 12.11 12.94
N TRP A 175 -1.65 12.90 11.93
CA TRP A 175 -1.35 12.59 10.52
C TRP A 175 -0.32 13.57 9.95
N TRP A 176 0.52 13.08 9.05
CA TRP A 176 1.41 13.91 8.25
C TRP A 176 0.77 14.21 6.89
N GLY A 177 0.94 15.45 6.43
CA GLY A 177 0.48 15.86 5.12
C GLY A 177 1.22 15.16 3.99
N PRO A 178 0.72 15.26 2.74
CA PRO A 178 1.33 14.56 1.60
C PRO A 178 2.77 15.00 1.31
N ASP A 179 3.14 16.22 1.69
CA ASP A 179 4.49 16.78 1.55
C ASP A 179 5.34 16.64 2.84
N ASN A 180 5.01 15.69 3.73
CA ASN A 180 5.76 15.46 4.98
C ASN A 180 5.94 13.95 5.22
N LEU A 181 6.20 13.21 4.15
CA LEU A 181 6.44 11.77 4.20
C LEU A 181 7.79 11.49 4.87
N GLU A 182 8.80 12.33 4.66
CA GLU A 182 10.10 12.24 5.34
C GLU A 182 9.93 12.26 6.86
N ASP A 183 9.24 13.29 7.38
CA ASP A 183 8.97 13.44 8.81
C ASP A 183 8.17 12.26 9.39
N MET A 184 7.21 11.72 8.63
CA MET A 184 6.45 10.53 9.06
C MET A 184 7.38 9.33 9.24
N MET A 185 8.26 9.10 8.27
CA MET A 185 9.18 7.97 8.27
C MET A 185 10.25 8.09 9.37
N ASP A 186 10.76 9.30 9.62
CA ASP A 186 11.67 9.56 10.74
C ASP A 186 11.03 9.26 12.12
N ASN A 187 9.70 9.37 12.21
CA ASN A 187 8.94 9.05 13.42
C ASN A 187 8.40 7.62 13.43
N GLN A 188 8.57 6.85 12.36
CA GLN A 188 8.20 5.44 12.31
C GLN A 188 9.11 4.63 13.24
N LYS A 189 8.46 3.87 14.13
CA LYS A 189 9.16 2.91 15.00
C LYS A 189 9.21 1.54 14.33
N SER A 190 9.41 0.49 15.10
CA SER A 190 9.52 -0.89 14.60
C SER A 190 8.17 -1.55 14.23
N VAL A 191 7.16 -0.77 13.84
CA VAL A 191 5.83 -1.24 13.42
C VAL A 191 5.54 -0.80 11.99
N TYR A 192 4.47 -1.32 11.38
CA TYR A 192 4.08 -0.88 10.05
C TYR A 192 3.52 0.55 10.13
N ASN A 193 3.78 1.35 9.10
CA ASN A 193 3.17 2.68 8.91
C ASN A 193 1.86 2.54 8.12
N GLU A 194 1.07 3.61 8.06
CA GLU A 194 -0.09 3.70 7.19
C GLU A 194 0.01 4.93 6.28
N VAL A 195 0.00 4.72 4.96
CA VAL A 195 0.01 5.77 3.94
C VAL A 195 -1.32 5.73 3.19
N VAL A 196 -2.07 6.82 3.25
CA VAL A 196 -3.36 6.93 2.57
C VAL A 196 -3.16 7.53 1.20
N ILE A 197 -3.76 6.91 0.18
CA ILE A 197 -3.76 7.43 -1.19
C ILE A 197 -5.17 7.71 -1.69
N SER A 198 -5.26 8.62 -2.66
CA SER A 198 -6.51 9.02 -3.31
C SER A 198 -7.07 7.90 -4.19
N SER A 199 -8.22 7.34 -3.81
CA SER A 199 -8.96 6.39 -4.65
C SER A 199 -9.35 6.97 -6.00
N ALA A 200 -9.65 8.27 -6.07
CA ALA A 200 -10.03 8.91 -7.31
C ALA A 200 -8.86 8.92 -8.32
N THR A 201 -7.67 9.32 -7.86
CA THR A 201 -6.45 9.30 -8.68
C THR A 201 -6.09 7.87 -9.09
N TYR A 202 -6.18 6.94 -8.14
CA TYR A 202 -5.96 5.53 -8.38
C TYR A 202 -6.83 4.99 -9.53
N LEU A 203 -8.16 5.17 -9.41
CA LEU A 203 -9.11 4.69 -10.41
C LEU A 203 -8.92 5.37 -11.78
N GLU A 204 -8.60 6.66 -11.81
CA GLU A 204 -8.34 7.41 -13.05
C GLU A 204 -7.14 6.88 -13.83
N LYS A 205 -6.10 6.42 -13.12
CA LYS A 205 -4.83 6.00 -13.72
C LYS A 205 -4.74 4.49 -13.97
N LEU A 206 -5.76 3.70 -13.60
CA LEU A 206 -5.79 2.26 -13.94
C LEU A 206 -5.65 2.01 -15.45
N PRO A 207 -4.89 0.97 -15.87
CA PRO A 207 -4.25 -0.04 -15.02
C PRO A 207 -2.89 0.38 -14.42
N LYS A 208 -2.38 1.58 -14.72
CA LYS A 208 -1.01 1.98 -14.39
C LYS A 208 -0.76 2.30 -12.92
N SER A 209 -1.80 2.53 -12.13
CA SER A 209 -1.64 2.69 -10.67
C SER A 209 -1.10 1.44 -9.99
N ILE A 210 -1.30 0.25 -10.58
CA ILE A 210 -0.78 -1.01 -10.05
C ILE A 210 0.51 -1.34 -10.77
N GLN A 211 1.62 -1.31 -10.05
CA GLN A 211 2.92 -1.73 -10.55
C GLN A 211 3.06 -3.26 -10.53
N ALA A 212 2.52 -3.94 -9.51
CA ALA A 212 2.53 -5.39 -9.41
C ALA A 212 1.43 -5.91 -8.46
N PHE A 213 1.12 -7.20 -8.57
CA PHE A 213 0.39 -7.97 -7.58
C PHE A 213 1.38 -8.78 -6.75
N PHE A 214 1.09 -9.06 -5.48
CA PHE A 214 1.96 -9.91 -4.67
C PHE A 214 1.19 -10.86 -3.75
N PHE A 215 1.87 -11.95 -3.38
CA PHE A 215 1.49 -12.79 -2.24
C PHE A 215 2.70 -13.08 -1.35
N ILE A 216 2.42 -13.49 -0.11
CA ILE A 216 3.45 -13.79 0.88
C ILE A 216 4.03 -15.19 0.66
N ALA A 217 5.35 -15.29 0.65
CA ALA A 217 6.06 -16.57 0.53
C ALA A 217 5.60 -17.58 1.60
N ASN A 218 5.45 -18.84 1.20
CA ASN A 218 4.93 -19.93 2.04
C ASN A 218 3.51 -19.72 2.61
N ASN A 219 2.68 -18.85 2.03
CA ASN A 219 1.32 -18.60 2.49
C ASN A 219 0.27 -18.92 1.41
N SER A 220 -0.34 -20.10 1.49
CA SER A 220 -1.32 -20.57 0.48
C SER A 220 -2.59 -19.73 0.42
N GLN A 221 -3.02 -19.14 1.54
CA GLN A 221 -4.17 -18.25 1.59
C GLN A 221 -3.88 -16.96 0.81
N SER A 222 -2.77 -16.30 1.13
CA SER A 222 -2.30 -15.11 0.42
C SER A 222 -2.10 -15.37 -1.07
N GLU A 223 -1.50 -16.52 -1.44
CA GLU A 223 -1.30 -16.90 -2.84
C GLU A 223 -2.62 -17.11 -3.59
N THR A 224 -3.56 -17.84 -3.01
CA THR A 224 -4.86 -18.11 -3.63
C THR A 224 -5.63 -16.81 -3.85
N GLU A 225 -5.63 -15.93 -2.85
CA GLU A 225 -6.26 -14.61 -2.90
C GLU A 225 -5.63 -13.75 -4.00
N ALA A 226 -4.31 -13.58 -3.99
CA ALA A 226 -3.60 -12.75 -4.98
C ALA A 226 -3.76 -13.27 -6.41
N ARG A 227 -3.72 -14.59 -6.63
CA ARG A 227 -3.97 -15.17 -7.96
C ARG A 227 -5.39 -14.93 -8.44
N THR A 228 -6.36 -14.98 -7.53
CA THR A 228 -7.76 -14.67 -7.85
C THR A 228 -7.91 -13.21 -8.27
N GLN A 229 -7.35 -12.28 -7.48
CA GLN A 229 -7.39 -10.84 -7.77
C GLN A 229 -6.61 -10.48 -9.04
N TYR A 230 -5.46 -11.10 -9.24
CA TYR A 230 -4.68 -10.93 -10.47
C TYR A 230 -5.46 -11.39 -11.71
N ALA A 231 -6.19 -12.50 -11.62
CA ALA A 231 -7.02 -12.99 -12.71
C ALA A 231 -8.19 -12.03 -13.04
N THR A 232 -8.86 -11.45 -12.03
CA THR A 232 -9.93 -10.47 -12.28
C THR A 232 -9.38 -9.18 -12.88
N PHE A 233 -8.22 -8.70 -12.39
CA PHE A 233 -7.52 -7.58 -13.00
C PHE A 233 -7.13 -7.85 -14.45
N LYS A 234 -6.56 -9.02 -14.77
CA LYS A 234 -6.20 -9.39 -16.14
C LYS A 234 -7.40 -9.53 -17.07
N ALA A 235 -8.57 -9.90 -16.54
CA ALA A 235 -9.81 -9.90 -17.29
C ALA A 235 -10.29 -8.48 -17.62
N ALA A 236 -10.19 -7.55 -16.66
CA ALA A 236 -10.56 -6.14 -16.85
C ALA A 236 -9.54 -5.37 -17.73
N TYR A 237 -8.25 -5.67 -17.58
CA TYR A 237 -7.13 -5.03 -18.28
C TYR A 237 -6.22 -6.07 -18.96
N PRO A 238 -6.63 -6.67 -20.09
CA PRO A 238 -5.84 -7.67 -20.79
C PRO A 238 -4.45 -7.16 -21.22
N ALA A 239 -4.35 -5.86 -21.55
CA ALA A 239 -3.10 -5.19 -21.91
C ALA A 239 -2.30 -4.65 -20.71
N GLY A 240 -2.80 -4.77 -19.47
CA GLY A 240 -2.06 -4.35 -18.27
C GLY A 240 -0.81 -5.19 -18.07
N GLU A 241 0.31 -4.56 -17.72
CA GLU A 241 1.63 -5.22 -17.65
C GLU A 241 2.03 -5.66 -16.23
N ALA A 242 1.26 -5.27 -15.20
CA ALA A 242 1.54 -5.60 -13.80
C ALA A 242 1.77 -7.12 -13.61
N PRO A 243 2.94 -7.56 -13.13
CA PRO A 243 3.21 -8.97 -12.90
C PRO A 243 2.66 -9.45 -11.55
N LEU A 244 2.57 -10.76 -11.37
CA LEU A 244 2.35 -11.40 -10.07
C LEU A 244 3.70 -11.80 -9.45
N LEU A 245 3.96 -11.31 -8.25
CA LEU A 245 5.21 -11.47 -7.52
C LEU A 245 4.99 -12.19 -6.19
N VAL A 246 6.10 -12.55 -5.56
CA VAL A 246 6.14 -13.09 -4.21
C VAL A 246 6.95 -12.16 -3.32
N LEU A 247 6.48 -11.95 -2.10
CA LEU A 247 7.17 -11.22 -1.05
C LEU A 247 7.70 -12.20 0.01
N ASP A 248 9.01 -12.24 0.23
CA ASP A 248 9.61 -12.83 1.43
C ASP A 248 9.85 -11.75 2.48
N TYR A 249 8.95 -11.68 3.46
CA TYR A 249 9.02 -10.68 4.53
C TYR A 249 10.15 -10.94 5.54
N ASN A 250 10.88 -12.06 5.44
CA ASN A 250 12.08 -12.33 6.24
C ASN A 250 13.37 -11.96 5.52
N ALA A 251 13.31 -11.61 4.24
CA ALA A 251 14.47 -11.24 3.46
C ALA A 251 15.07 -9.92 3.97
N LYS A 252 16.40 -9.91 4.17
CA LYS A 252 17.12 -8.69 4.54
C LYS A 252 17.25 -7.73 3.36
N GLU A 253 17.39 -8.27 2.16
CA GLU A 253 17.55 -7.53 0.92
C GLU A 253 16.77 -8.26 -0.17
N ASN A 254 16.33 -7.50 -1.18
CA ASN A 254 15.64 -8.05 -2.36
C ASN A 254 14.45 -8.98 -2.03
N PRO A 255 13.43 -8.49 -1.29
CA PRO A 255 12.35 -9.34 -0.79
C PRO A 255 11.36 -9.78 -1.88
N PHE A 256 11.43 -9.20 -3.10
CA PHE A 256 10.54 -9.51 -4.20
C PHE A 256 11.17 -10.43 -5.23
N PHE A 257 10.40 -11.39 -5.72
CA PHE A 257 10.79 -12.29 -6.80
C PHE A 257 9.59 -12.69 -7.64
N LYS A 258 9.85 -13.14 -8.87
CA LYS A 258 8.80 -13.58 -9.79
C LYS A 258 8.06 -14.79 -9.22
N ALA A 259 6.74 -14.78 -9.29
CA ALA A 259 5.97 -15.99 -9.04
C ALA A 259 6.28 -17.01 -10.16
N ALA A 260 6.65 -18.23 -9.78
CA ALA A 260 6.69 -19.34 -10.73
C ALA A 260 5.26 -19.77 -11.06
N ASP A 261 5.01 -20.11 -12.32
CA ASP A 261 3.72 -20.66 -12.73
C ASP A 261 3.48 -22.00 -12.04
N GLY A 262 2.44 -22.08 -11.19
CA GLY A 262 1.96 -23.32 -10.61
C GLY A 262 2.84 -23.97 -9.53
N GLN A 263 3.82 -23.27 -8.96
CA GLN A 263 4.59 -23.76 -7.81
C GLN A 263 4.41 -22.86 -6.60
N MET A 264 3.97 -23.47 -5.49
CA MET A 264 4.06 -22.87 -4.15
C MET A 264 5.53 -22.59 -3.87
N TYR A 265 5.89 -21.33 -3.65
CA TYR A 265 7.26 -20.99 -3.31
C TYR A 265 7.53 -21.40 -1.86
N THR A 266 8.36 -22.42 -1.68
CA THR A 266 9.00 -22.68 -0.40
C THR A 266 10.24 -21.81 -0.31
N THR A 267 10.32 -20.89 0.66
CA THR A 267 11.61 -20.23 0.97
C THR A 267 12.65 -21.33 1.15
N PRO A 268 13.83 -21.25 0.51
CA PRO A 268 14.91 -22.18 0.82
C PRO A 268 15.07 -22.17 2.33
N ALA A 269 14.92 -23.34 2.97
CA ALA A 269 15.14 -23.43 4.41
C ALA A 269 16.49 -22.76 4.67
N THR A 270 16.49 -21.67 5.43
CA THR A 270 17.73 -21.08 5.96
C THR A 270 18.39 -22.21 6.72
N THR A 271 19.32 -22.89 6.05
CA THR A 271 20.18 -23.86 6.70
C THR A 271 20.89 -23.02 7.75
N PRO A 272 20.69 -23.28 9.05
CA PRO A 272 21.43 -22.56 10.07
C PRO A 272 22.89 -22.73 9.68
N GLY A 273 23.54 -21.64 9.28
CA GLY A 273 24.93 -21.68 8.91
C GLY A 273 25.66 -22.23 10.11
N THR A 274 26.13 -23.48 10.01
CA THR A 274 27.15 -23.99 10.89
C THR A 274 28.36 -23.13 10.59
N GLY A 275 28.48 -22.03 11.32
CA GLY A 275 29.69 -21.21 11.33
C GLY A 275 30.83 -22.13 11.70
N GLU A 276 31.58 -22.57 10.69
CA GLU A 276 32.87 -23.18 10.87
C GLU A 276 33.79 -22.07 11.39
N LEU A 277 33.81 -21.98 12.72
CA LEU A 277 34.67 -21.10 13.48
C LEU A 277 36.11 -21.58 13.27
N THR A 278 36.79 -21.00 12.30
CA THR A 278 38.24 -21.13 12.18
C THR A 278 38.87 -20.36 13.34
N THR A 279 39.30 -21.11 14.34
CA THR A 279 39.99 -20.63 15.52
C THR A 279 41.42 -20.22 15.17
N THR A 280 41.83 -19.03 15.57
CA THR A 280 43.15 -18.85 16.19
C THR A 280 43.18 -17.62 17.10
N SER A 281 43.61 -17.91 18.34
CA SER A 281 44.25 -17.04 19.32
C SER A 281 43.38 -16.30 20.35
N ALA A 282 43.74 -16.61 21.59
CA ALA A 282 43.07 -16.35 22.85
C ALA A 282 43.29 -14.93 23.40
N THR A 283 42.40 -14.46 24.29
CA THR A 283 42.78 -14.17 25.68
C THR A 283 41.57 -13.92 26.60
N THR A 284 41.65 -14.56 27.77
CA THR A 284 41.09 -14.24 29.10
C THR A 284 39.57 -14.15 29.33
N ALA A 285 39.15 -15.09 30.18
CA ALA A 285 37.85 -15.24 30.80
C ALA A 285 37.55 -14.17 31.87
N ALA A 286 36.27 -13.82 31.98
CA ALA A 286 35.64 -13.45 33.24
C ALA A 286 34.32 -14.22 33.35
N ALA A 287 34.23 -15.03 34.41
CA ALA A 287 33.09 -15.88 34.71
C ALA A 287 31.89 -15.05 35.21
N TYR A 288 30.69 -15.39 34.76
CA TYR A 288 29.49 -15.12 35.54
C TYR A 288 28.63 -16.38 35.62
N THR A 289 28.46 -16.82 36.86
CA THR A 289 27.77 -18.02 37.31
C THR A 289 26.26 -17.86 37.14
N THR A 290 25.61 -18.85 36.53
CA THR A 290 24.15 -19.00 36.56
C THR A 290 23.72 -19.52 37.93
N GLN A 291 22.78 -18.82 38.57
CA GLN A 291 21.99 -19.40 39.66
C GLN A 291 20.52 -19.49 39.23
N SER A 292 20.09 -20.73 39.07
CA SER A 292 18.70 -21.17 39.08
C SER A 292 18.12 -20.95 40.49
N GLY A 293 17.01 -20.22 40.58
CA GLY A 293 16.26 -20.02 41.82
C GLY A 293 14.76 -19.96 41.53
N ASN A 294 14.10 -21.09 41.72
CA ASN A 294 12.66 -21.23 41.82
C ASN A 294 12.21 -20.85 43.24
N ASN A 295 11.15 -20.04 43.37
CA ASN A 295 10.10 -20.08 44.42
C ASN A 295 9.60 -18.70 44.86
N GLY A 296 8.27 -18.57 44.89
CA GLY A 296 7.58 -18.06 46.09
C GLY A 296 6.92 -16.70 45.98
N ASN A 297 5.57 -16.73 45.98
CA ASN A 297 4.64 -15.80 46.62
C ASN A 297 5.13 -14.39 46.97
N ASP A 298 4.46 -13.38 46.39
CA ASP A 298 3.90 -12.34 47.24
C ASP A 298 2.56 -11.80 46.71
N GLN A 299 1.67 -11.58 47.67
CA GLN A 299 0.27 -11.20 47.55
C GLN A 299 0.13 -9.67 47.74
N VAL A 300 -0.71 -9.05 46.88
CA VAL A 300 -1.78 -8.07 47.22
C VAL A 300 -1.34 -6.64 47.62
N PRO A 301 -2.09 -5.54 47.32
CA PRO A 301 -3.55 -5.47 47.08
C PRO A 301 -4.10 -4.73 45.86
N THR A 302 -5.33 -5.17 45.59
CA THR A 302 -6.49 -4.57 44.92
C THR A 302 -6.86 -3.14 45.31
N THR A 303 -7.43 -2.40 44.35
CA THR A 303 -8.62 -1.56 44.56
C THR A 303 -9.61 -1.73 43.41
N THR A 304 -10.70 -2.44 43.71
CA THR A 304 -12.01 -2.47 43.05
C THR A 304 -12.65 -1.07 43.19
N THR A 305 -13.51 -0.56 42.29
CA THR A 305 -15.00 -0.68 42.20
C THR A 305 -15.40 0.38 41.14
N VAL A 306 -16.39 0.28 40.25
CA VAL A 306 -17.81 -0.06 40.42
C VAL A 306 -18.40 -0.47 39.06
N ALA A 307 -19.24 -1.51 39.07
CA ALA A 307 -20.14 -1.88 37.98
C ALA A 307 -21.40 -1.01 38.01
N SER A 308 -21.91 -0.63 36.83
CA SER A 308 -23.30 -0.18 36.68
C SER A 308 -23.97 -1.07 35.63
N THR A 309 -24.93 -1.86 36.10
CA THR A 309 -26.05 -2.38 35.33
C THR A 309 -27.14 -1.31 35.29
N ASP A 310 -27.74 -1.13 34.11
CA ASP A 310 -29.17 -0.96 33.83
C ASP A 310 -29.29 -0.36 32.41
N ASP A 311 -30.40 -0.39 31.69
CA ASP A 311 -31.54 -1.28 31.51
C ASP A 311 -32.39 -0.53 30.46
N GLY A 312 -32.91 -1.22 29.44
CA GLY A 312 -34.14 -0.85 28.72
C GLY A 312 -34.28 0.48 27.94
N SER A 313 -34.99 0.37 26.81
CA SER A 313 -35.83 1.41 26.18
C SER A 313 -35.11 2.40 25.26
N SER A 314 -35.61 2.83 24.10
CA SER A 314 -36.70 2.47 23.19
C SER A 314 -36.56 3.44 21.99
N GLY A 315 -37.21 3.14 20.87
CA GLY A 315 -37.64 4.21 19.94
C GLY A 315 -36.75 4.45 18.71
N SER A 316 -36.77 3.48 17.78
CA SER A 316 -36.63 3.79 16.36
C SER A 316 -37.84 4.61 15.93
N THR A 317 -37.62 5.84 15.48
CA THR A 317 -38.57 6.55 14.60
C THR A 317 -37.82 7.08 13.39
N THR A 318 -38.18 6.51 12.25
CA THR A 318 -37.86 6.99 10.92
C THR A 318 -38.60 8.30 10.66
N SER A 319 -37.91 9.32 10.16
CA SER A 319 -38.57 10.36 9.37
C SER A 319 -37.68 10.76 8.20
N ASN A 320 -38.15 10.36 7.03
CA ASN A 320 -37.71 10.83 5.73
C ASN A 320 -38.10 12.30 5.57
N ALA A 321 -37.17 13.11 5.08
CA ALA A 321 -37.50 14.34 4.35
C ALA A 321 -36.49 14.51 3.21
N TYR A 322 -36.80 13.86 2.09
CA TYR A 322 -36.27 14.22 0.78
C TYR A 322 -36.92 15.55 0.35
N SER A 323 -36.12 16.58 0.12
CA SER A 323 -36.52 17.71 -0.70
C SER A 323 -35.56 17.85 -1.88
N SER A 324 -36.18 17.75 -3.05
CA SER A 324 -35.63 17.92 -4.38
C SER A 324 -35.08 19.32 -4.60
N LEU A 325 -33.88 19.44 -5.17
CA LEU A 325 -33.55 20.56 -6.06
C LEU A 325 -32.74 20.02 -7.25
N GLN A 326 -33.44 19.94 -8.38
CA GLN A 326 -32.85 19.83 -9.71
C GLN A 326 -32.09 21.14 -10.00
N ASN A 327 -30.85 21.03 -10.45
CA ASN A 327 -30.21 22.13 -11.18
C ASN A 327 -29.55 21.58 -12.45
N GLU A 328 -29.90 22.24 -13.54
CA GLU A 328 -29.60 21.94 -14.92
C GLU A 328 -28.10 22.03 -15.22
N MET A 329 -27.53 21.02 -15.87
CA MET A 329 -26.17 21.07 -16.40
C MET A 329 -26.23 21.18 -17.92
N THR A 330 -25.90 22.38 -18.42
CA THR A 330 -25.74 22.66 -19.85
C THR A 330 -24.41 22.08 -20.32
N VAL A 331 -24.45 21.12 -21.24
CA VAL A 331 -23.25 20.56 -21.90
C VAL A 331 -22.94 21.41 -23.13
N VAL A 332 -21.80 22.10 -23.12
CA VAL A 332 -21.22 22.75 -24.31
C VAL A 332 -20.22 21.78 -24.94
N VAL A 333 -20.59 21.18 -26.06
CA VAL A 333 -19.69 20.39 -26.91
C VAL A 333 -18.97 21.34 -27.86
N SER A 334 -17.65 21.50 -27.71
CA SER A 334 -16.80 22.17 -28.69
C SER A 334 -16.11 21.14 -29.57
N ILE A 335 -16.48 21.09 -30.85
CA ILE A 335 -15.82 20.29 -31.89
C ILE A 335 -14.67 21.13 -32.45
N LEU A 336 -13.43 20.73 -32.21
CA LEU A 336 -12.26 21.26 -32.92
C LEU A 336 -12.03 20.46 -34.21
N LEU A 337 -12.28 21.09 -35.36
CA LEU A 337 -11.78 20.65 -36.67
C LEU A 337 -10.65 21.61 -37.07
N GLY A 338 -9.44 21.08 -37.26
CA GLY A 338 -8.22 21.86 -37.52
C GLY A 338 -7.25 21.17 -38.48
N THR A 339 -7.63 21.17 -39.76
CA THR A 339 -6.81 21.38 -40.97
C THR A 339 -5.48 20.63 -41.16
N LEU A 340 -5.53 19.67 -42.10
CA LEU A 340 -4.41 19.02 -42.77
C LEU A 340 -3.78 19.97 -43.82
N MET A 341 -2.51 20.37 -43.65
CA MET A 341 -1.73 21.04 -44.69
C MET A 341 -1.08 19.98 -45.61
N ILE A 342 -1.47 19.99 -46.88
CA ILE A 342 -0.77 19.29 -47.97
C ILE A 342 0.21 20.28 -48.59
N MET A 343 1.51 20.06 -48.40
CA MET A 343 2.55 20.68 -49.22
C MET A 343 2.69 19.90 -50.53
N LYS A 344 2.45 20.58 -51.65
CA LYS A 344 2.84 20.13 -52.99
C LYS A 344 4.34 20.43 -53.20
N LEU A 345 5.06 19.42 -53.69
CA LEU A 345 6.23 19.61 -54.57
C LEU A 345 5.79 19.43 -56.02
#